data_AF-A0A7R9Z9L5-F1
#
_entry.id   AF-A0A7R9Z9L5-F1
#
_cell.length_a   1.000
_cell.length_b   1.000
_cell.length_c   1.000
_cell.angle_alpha   90.00
_cell.angle_beta   90.00
_cell.angle_gamma   90.00
#
_symmetry.space_group_name_H-M   'P 1'
#
loop_
_entity.id
_entity.type
_entity.pdbx_description
1 polymer ?
#
loop_
_entity_poly.entity_id
_entity_poly.type
_entity_poly.pdbx_seq_one_letter_code
_entity_poly.pdbx_strand_id
1 'polypeptide(L)'
;DAAHAVSASVGQGCNSALGDVSALCRELDAAVNDWDRAVPAFSARRLPEAHALRDLADYSMPRTKLMWAEFIFRVTVGKWIRRWCPWLLGPLPMELIMNGDMPYTDVLRLTSGWINRVRKSVTQMK
;
A
#
# COMPACT_ATOMS: atom_id res chain seq x y z
N ASP A 1 4.85 -2.48 -13.87
CA ASP A 1 5.83 -1.49 -14.35
C ASP A 1 5.33 -0.63 -15.50
N ALA A 2 4.97 -1.19 -16.68
CA ALA A 2 4.43 -0.37 -17.77
C ALA A 2 3.14 0.39 -17.37
N ALA A 3 2.22 -0.26 -16.67
CA ALA A 3 0.99 0.35 -16.17
C ALA A 3 1.20 1.21 -14.91
N HIS A 4 2.08 0.75 -14.02
CA HIS A 4 2.49 1.49 -12.83
C HIS A 4 3.90 1.06 -12.42
N ALA A 5 4.80 2.03 -12.27
CA ALA A 5 6.12 1.86 -11.72
C ALA A 5 6.17 2.55 -10.36
N VAL A 6 6.64 1.85 -9.34
CA VAL A 6 6.67 2.32 -7.96
C VAL A 6 8.05 2.11 -7.35
N SER A 7 8.37 2.90 -6.31
CA SER A 7 9.59 2.69 -5.53
C SER A 7 9.65 1.27 -4.93
N ALA A 8 10.85 0.68 -4.88
CA ALA A 8 11.08 -0.65 -4.30
C ALA A 8 10.97 -0.68 -2.76
N SER A 9 10.77 0.47 -2.12
CA SER A 9 10.75 0.67 -0.65
C SER A 9 9.81 -0.25 0.14
N VAL A 10 8.71 -0.71 -0.47
CA VAL A 10 7.74 -1.64 0.16
C VAL A 10 7.79 -3.05 -0.43
N GLY A 11 8.61 -3.29 -1.46
CA GLY A 11 8.83 -4.62 -2.04
C GLY A 11 7.63 -5.25 -2.77
N GLN A 12 6.68 -4.45 -3.25
CA GLN A 12 5.41 -4.96 -3.80
C GLN A 12 5.23 -4.83 -5.32
N GLY A 13 6.21 -4.29 -6.05
CA GLY A 13 6.08 -4.10 -7.51
C GLY A 13 5.73 -5.40 -8.25
N CYS A 14 6.48 -6.48 -7.98
CA CYS A 14 6.22 -7.78 -8.58
C CYS A 14 4.87 -8.38 -8.14
N ASN A 15 4.59 -8.38 -6.84
CA ASN A 15 3.33 -8.92 -6.30
C ASN A 15 2.10 -8.20 -6.88
N SER A 16 2.17 -6.87 -7.00
CA SER A 16 1.09 -6.10 -7.60
C SER A 16 0.92 -6.41 -9.09
N ALA A 17 2.01 -6.60 -9.83
CA ALA A 17 1.95 -6.98 -11.24
C ALA A 17 1.32 -8.37 -11.43
N LEU A 18 1.64 -9.34 -10.56
CA LEU A 18 0.98 -10.65 -10.56
C LEU A 18 -0.51 -10.53 -10.20
N GLY A 19 -0.85 -9.66 -9.25
CA GLY A 19 -2.23 -9.30 -8.93
C GLY A 19 -2.98 -8.71 -10.11
N ASP A 20 -2.33 -7.88 -10.94
CA ASP A 20 -2.91 -7.33 -12.16
C ASP A 20 -3.22 -8.41 -13.20
N VAL A 21 -2.29 -9.35 -13.40
CA VAL A 21 -2.53 -10.49 -14.32
C VAL A 21 -3.76 -11.28 -13.87
N SER A 22 -3.84 -11.61 -12.57
CA SER A 22 -5.01 -12.33 -12.03
C SER A 22 -6.30 -11.52 -12.19
N ALA A 23 -6.27 -10.21 -11.97
CA ALA A 23 -7.43 -9.36 -12.14
C ALA A 23 -7.87 -9.27 -13.61
N LEU A 24 -6.94 -9.08 -14.54
CA LEU A 24 -7.24 -9.01 -15.96
C LEU A 24 -7.87 -10.32 -16.47
N CYS A 25 -7.32 -11.48 -16.07
CA CYS A 25 -7.92 -12.78 -16.41
C CYS A 25 -9.37 -12.88 -15.92
N ARG A 26 -9.67 -12.45 -14.68
CA ARG A 26 -11.04 -12.46 -14.14
C ARG A 26 -11.99 -11.56 -14.93
N GLU A 27 -11.55 -10.38 -15.34
CA GLU A 27 -12.39 -9.47 -16.13
C GLU A 27 -12.60 -10.01 -17.56
N LEU A 28 -11.59 -10.66 -18.15
CA LEU A 28 -11.75 -11.35 -19.45
C LEU A 28 -12.72 -12.53 -19.36
N ASP A 29 -12.63 -13.34 -18.30
CA ASP A 29 -13.57 -14.45 -18.07
C ASP A 29 -15.01 -13.93 -17.91
N ALA A 30 -15.20 -12.88 -17.11
CA ALA A 30 -16.51 -12.25 -16.90
C ALA A 30 -17.08 -11.60 -18.17
N ALA A 31 -16.22 -11.09 -19.04
CA ALA A 31 -16.59 -10.49 -20.32
C ALA A 31 -16.67 -11.49 -21.48
N VAL A 32 -16.46 -12.80 -21.23
CA VAL A 32 -16.41 -13.84 -22.28
C VAL A 32 -15.39 -13.49 -23.38
N ASN A 33 -14.21 -13.02 -22.95
CA ASN A 33 -13.12 -12.54 -23.81
C ASN A 33 -13.45 -11.30 -24.68
N ASP A 34 -14.50 -10.55 -24.36
CA ASP A 34 -14.74 -9.22 -24.94
C ASP A 34 -13.76 -8.19 -24.33
N TRP A 35 -12.71 -7.86 -25.08
CA TRP A 35 -11.67 -6.92 -24.66
C TRP A 35 -12.19 -5.49 -24.47
N ASP A 36 -13.17 -5.06 -25.27
CA ASP A 36 -13.75 -3.71 -25.19
C ASP A 36 -14.52 -3.53 -23.88
N ARG A 37 -14.99 -4.62 -23.26
CA ARG A 37 -15.59 -4.62 -21.93
C ARG A 37 -14.59 -4.90 -20.81
N ALA A 38 -13.72 -5.88 -21.00
CA ALA A 38 -12.79 -6.33 -19.96
C ALA A 38 -11.76 -5.26 -19.59
N VAL A 39 -11.18 -4.56 -20.58
CA VAL A 39 -10.12 -3.58 -20.33
C VAL A 39 -10.62 -2.39 -19.50
N PRO A 40 -11.77 -1.73 -19.83
CA PRO A 40 -12.31 -0.68 -18.98
C PRO A 40 -12.64 -1.16 -17.56
N ALA A 41 -13.21 -2.35 -17.40
CA ALA A 41 -13.52 -2.93 -16.09
C ALA A 41 -12.25 -3.18 -15.26
N PHE A 42 -11.22 -3.76 -15.89
CA PHE A 42 -9.90 -3.95 -15.29
C PHE A 42 -9.28 -2.63 -14.83
N SER A 43 -9.26 -1.62 -15.71
CA SER A 43 -8.71 -0.30 -15.38
C SER A 43 -9.46 0.37 -14.24
N ALA A 44 -10.80 0.34 -14.26
CA ALA A 44 -11.62 0.89 -13.19
C ALA A 44 -11.31 0.25 -11.83
N ARG A 45 -11.03 -1.06 -11.82
CA ARG A 45 -10.70 -1.82 -10.61
C ARG A 45 -9.26 -1.64 -10.14
N ARG A 46 -8.28 -1.61 -11.04
CA ARG A 46 -6.85 -1.65 -10.70
C ARG A 46 -6.17 -0.29 -10.62
N LEU A 47 -6.72 0.74 -11.24
CA LEU A 47 -6.15 2.08 -11.16
C LEU A 47 -6.11 2.65 -9.72
N PRO A 48 -7.18 2.52 -8.90
CA PRO A 48 -7.12 2.96 -7.49
C PRO A 48 -6.06 2.20 -6.69
N GLU A 49 -5.92 0.90 -6.93
CA GLU A 49 -4.93 0.04 -6.29
C GLU A 49 -3.50 0.46 -6.65
N ALA A 50 -3.23 0.74 -7.92
CA ALA A 50 -1.93 1.22 -8.38
C ALA A 50 -1.56 2.59 -7.77
N HIS A 51 -2.52 3.52 -7.68
CA HIS A 51 -2.31 4.80 -7.02
C HIS A 51 -2.06 4.64 -5.52
N ALA A 52 -2.82 3.77 -4.85
CA ALA A 52 -2.62 3.50 -3.44
C ALA A 52 -1.25 2.87 -3.18
N LEU A 53 -0.83 1.91 -4.01
CA LEU A 53 0.48 1.30 -3.91
C LEU A 53 1.62 2.31 -4.09
N ARG A 54 1.48 3.26 -5.02
CA ARG A 54 2.46 4.33 -5.19
C ARG A 54 2.61 5.16 -3.93
N ASP A 55 1.49 5.61 -3.35
CA ASP A 55 1.51 6.38 -2.10
C ASP A 55 2.11 5.58 -0.95
N LEU A 56 1.77 4.30 -0.85
CA LEU A 56 2.37 3.41 0.14
C LEU A 56 3.88 3.28 -0.08
N ALA A 57 4.34 3.09 -1.32
CA ALA A 57 5.77 3.02 -1.63
C ALA A 57 6.50 4.31 -1.24
N ASP A 58 5.94 5.47 -1.59
CA ASP A 58 6.60 6.76 -1.38
C ASP A 58 6.64 7.18 0.10
N TYR A 59 5.65 6.78 0.89
CA TYR A 59 5.42 7.32 2.24
C TYR A 59 5.34 6.30 3.38
N SER A 60 5.55 5.00 3.14
CA SER A 60 5.56 4.01 4.22
C SER A 60 6.81 4.13 5.12
N MET A 61 7.96 4.46 4.53
CA MET A 61 9.23 4.52 5.26
C MET A 61 9.50 5.93 5.82
N PRO A 62 10.03 6.04 7.05
CA PRO A 62 10.40 7.32 7.65
C PRO A 62 11.42 8.12 6.82
N ARG A 63 11.37 9.44 6.95
CA ARG A 63 12.30 10.38 6.26
C ARG A 63 13.18 11.17 7.21
N THR A 64 12.82 11.25 8.49
CA THR A 64 13.58 11.97 9.52
C THR A 64 14.06 11.03 10.62
N LYS A 65 15.13 11.41 11.33
CA LYS A 65 15.70 10.60 12.43
C LYS A 65 14.67 10.33 13.53
N LEU A 66 13.83 11.31 13.86
CA LEU A 66 12.80 11.17 14.88
C LEU A 66 11.73 10.14 14.48
N MET A 67 11.29 10.16 13.22
CA MET A 67 10.33 9.18 12.71
C MET A 67 10.95 7.78 12.59
N TRP A 68 12.25 7.68 12.30
CA TRP A 68 12.98 6.41 12.36
C TRP A 68 13.02 5.84 13.78
N ALA A 69 13.27 6.67 14.79
CA ALA A 69 13.21 6.26 16.19
C ALA A 69 11.80 5.78 16.58
N GLU A 70 10.75 6.51 16.18
CA GLU A 70 9.36 6.09 16.40
C GLU A 70 9.06 4.75 15.69
N PHE A 71 9.51 4.58 14.44
CA PHE A 71 9.30 3.37 13.67
C PHE A 71 9.94 2.15 14.35
N ILE A 72 11.21 2.24 14.72
CA ILE A 72 11.93 1.17 15.42
C ILE A 72 11.21 0.84 16.74
N PHE A 73 10.86 1.87 17.52
CA PHE A 73 10.11 1.67 18.76
C PHE A 73 8.79 0.91 18.54
N ARG A 74 8.00 1.30 17.53
CA ARG A 74 6.73 0.63 17.18
C ARG A 74 6.94 -0.80 16.71
N VAL A 75 7.95 -1.08 15.91
CA VAL A 75 8.23 -2.44 15.41
C VAL A 75 8.71 -3.36 16.54
N THR A 76 9.57 -2.85 17.43
CA THR A 76 10.15 -3.63 18.53
C THR A 76 9.18 -3.82 19.71
N VAL A 77 8.52 -2.74 20.15
CA VAL A 77 7.73 -2.71 21.39
C VAL A 77 6.22 -2.74 21.12
N GLY A 78 5.79 -2.38 19.90
CA GLY A 78 4.36 -2.28 19.56
C GLY A 78 3.60 -3.59 19.66
N LYS A 79 4.26 -4.76 19.52
CA LYS A 79 3.63 -6.07 19.78
C LYS A 79 3.19 -6.22 21.23
N TRP A 80 4.01 -5.75 22.17
CA TRP A 80 3.67 -5.75 23.59
C TRP A 80 2.59 -4.70 23.87
N ILE A 81 2.75 -3.46 23.41
CA ILE A 81 1.78 -2.39 23.66
C ILE A 81 0.39 -2.75 23.11
N ARG A 82 0.29 -3.28 21.89
CA ARG A 82 -1.00 -3.67 21.30
C ARG A 82 -1.71 -4.80 22.04
N ARG A 83 -0.96 -5.66 22.75
CA ARG A 83 -1.55 -6.71 23.61
C ARG A 83 -2.32 -6.11 24.80
N TRP A 84 -1.83 -4.99 25.34
CA TRP A 84 -2.41 -4.35 26.52
C TRP A 84 -3.31 -3.15 26.18
N CYS A 85 -3.04 -2.49 25.06
CA CYS A 85 -3.68 -1.25 24.65
C CYS A 85 -3.72 -1.14 23.11
N PRO A 86 -4.59 -1.93 22.45
CA PRO A 86 -4.63 -2.02 20.98
C PRO A 86 -5.03 -0.70 20.29
N TRP A 87 -5.70 0.22 20.99
CA TRP A 87 -6.11 1.51 20.43
C TRP A 87 -4.99 2.57 20.41
N LEU A 88 -3.90 2.38 21.17
CA LEU A 88 -2.88 3.42 21.33
C LEU A 88 -1.96 3.55 20.11
N LEU A 89 -1.77 2.46 19.35
CA LEU A 89 -0.89 2.42 18.20
C LEU A 89 -1.61 1.83 17.00
N GLY A 90 -2.04 2.70 16.07
CA GLY A 90 -2.51 2.27 14.76
C GLY A 90 -1.46 1.46 13.99
N PRO A 91 -1.88 0.58 13.08
CA PRO A 91 -0.99 -0.29 12.33
C PRO A 91 0.00 0.51 11.47
N LEU A 92 1.18 -0.07 11.23
CA LEU A 92 2.12 0.48 10.25
C LEU A 92 1.80 -0.08 8.85
N PRO A 93 2.06 0.67 7.77
CA PRO A 93 1.84 0.19 6.40
C PRO A 93 2.48 -1.18 6.13
N MET A 94 3.72 -1.38 6.58
CA MET A 94 4.47 -2.63 6.38
C MET A 94 3.85 -3.85 7.07
N GLU A 95 3.04 -3.64 8.12
CA GLU A 95 2.34 -4.74 8.80
C GLU A 95 1.15 -5.24 7.97
N LEU A 96 0.51 -4.34 7.21
CA LEU A 96 -0.70 -4.65 6.45
C LEU A 96 -0.41 -4.99 4.99
N ILE A 97 0.56 -4.32 4.35
CA ILE A 97 0.95 -4.57 2.94
C ILE A 97 1.38 -6.01 2.70
N MET A 98 1.99 -6.65 3.71
CA MET A 98 2.46 -8.03 3.60
C MET A 98 1.32 -9.06 3.74
N ASN A 99 0.12 -8.61 4.10
CA ASN A 99 -1.07 -9.44 4.11
C ASN A 99 -1.69 -9.45 2.70
N GLY A 100 -1.45 -10.55 1.97
CA GLY A 100 -1.75 -10.65 0.53
C GLY A 100 -3.22 -10.51 0.14
N ASP A 101 -4.15 -10.60 1.09
CA ASP A 101 -5.59 -10.53 0.83
C ASP A 101 -6.17 -9.11 0.93
N MET A 102 -5.41 -8.14 1.46
CA MET A 102 -5.93 -6.78 1.68
C MET A 102 -5.69 -5.87 0.46
N PRO A 103 -6.72 -5.17 -0.05
CA PRO A 103 -6.54 -4.15 -1.09
C PRO A 103 -5.59 -3.04 -0.64
N TYR A 104 -4.75 -2.53 -1.54
CA TYR A 104 -3.82 -1.45 -1.24
C TYR A 104 -4.56 -0.16 -0.85
N THR A 105 -5.74 0.10 -1.40
CA THR A 105 -6.58 1.24 -0.99
C THR A 105 -6.98 1.14 0.48
N ASP A 106 -7.25 -0.07 0.98
CA ASP A 106 -7.59 -0.29 2.37
C ASP A 106 -6.37 -0.17 3.28
N VAL A 107 -5.22 -0.69 2.87
CA VAL A 107 -3.97 -0.49 3.61
C VAL A 107 -3.67 1.00 3.74
N LEU A 108 -3.78 1.75 2.63
CA LEU A 108 -3.57 3.19 2.61
C LEU A 108 -4.57 3.92 3.52
N ARG A 109 -5.85 3.55 3.49
CA ARG A 109 -6.88 4.14 4.34
C ARG A 109 -6.61 3.92 5.82
N LEU A 110 -6.33 2.67 6.21
CA LEU A 110 -6.08 2.28 7.61
C LEU A 110 -4.78 2.89 8.18
N THR A 111 -3.82 3.20 7.31
CA THR A 111 -2.50 3.75 7.71
C THR A 111 -2.32 5.22 7.33
N SER A 112 -3.39 5.88 6.88
CA SER A 112 -3.38 7.26 6.37
C SER A 112 -2.78 8.27 7.36
N GLY A 113 -2.96 8.07 8.67
CA GLY A 113 -2.34 8.91 9.70
C GLY A 113 -0.80 8.89 9.64
N TRP A 114 -0.21 7.71 9.46
CA TRP A 114 1.24 7.56 9.30
C TRP A 114 1.70 8.12 7.95
N ILE A 115 1.04 7.72 6.86
CA ILE A 115 1.35 8.15 5.49
C ILE A 115 1.35 9.68 5.37
N ASN A 116 0.34 10.35 5.94
CA ASN A 116 0.23 11.81 5.91
C ASN A 116 1.34 12.50 6.71
N ARG A 117 1.77 11.92 7.85
CA ARG A 117 2.90 12.45 8.62
C ARG A 117 4.21 12.34 7.84
N VAL A 118 4.48 11.19 7.22
CA VAL A 118 5.68 11.01 6.38
C VAL A 118 5.64 11.96 5.18
N ARG A 119 4.51 12.04 4.47
CA ARG A 119 4.31 12.96 3.35
C ARG A 119 4.60 14.41 3.72
N LYS A 120 4.06 14.89 4.85
CA LYS A 120 4.33 16.25 5.35
C LYS A 120 5.82 16.49 5.60
N SER A 121 6.52 15.51 6.19
CA SER A 121 7.97 15.63 6.41
C SER A 121 8.77 15.71 5.11
N VAL A 122 8.33 15.06 4.04
CA VAL A 122 8.97 15.19 2.71
C VAL A 122 8.77 16.60 2.15
N THR A 123 7.54 17.13 2.22
CA THR A 123 7.23 18.46 1.67
C THR A 123 7.99 19.57 2.39
N GLN A 124 8.20 19.45 3.71
CA GLN A 124 8.96 20.43 4.50
C GLN A 124 10.48 20.41 4.26
N MET A 125 11.00 19.38 3.58
CA MET A 125 12.42 19.26 3.23
C MET A 125 12.77 19.85 1.85
N LYS A 126 11.76 20.29 1.08
CA LYS A 126 11.92 20.97 -0.21
C LYS A 126 11.83 22.48 -0.02
#